data_AF-A0A7S2Y6K2-F1
#
_entry.id   AF-A0A7S2Y6K2-F1
#
_cell.length_a   1.000
_cell.length_b   1.000
_cell.length_c   1.000
_cell.angle_alpha   90.00
_cell.angle_beta   90.00
_cell.angle_gamma   90.00
#
_symmetry.space_group_name_H-M   'P 1'
#
loop_
_entity.id
_entity.type
_entity.pdbx_description
1 polymer ?
#
loop_
_entity_poly.entity_id
_entity_poly.type
_entity_poly.pdbx_seq_one_letter_code
_entity_poly.pdbx_strand_id
1 'polypeptide(L)'
;MEGVLRHTVNSYSRRVRLYEPIVDNSLEKVASDVYSNTGIHLLAPLKDSLQSFEISVQQSVDCLAKLLDDDDAMLDLLLTEQKAAADAGTQVDFQKHEQVELLLGVYARQLAVILQEIKYMLGRIQSKQEFVALAMAGYRNRLVRMNVHISIAGLSLAVGTTVAGFFGMNLISGLEDNAIAFYYVIASTTLCGGVVAMTSLNYISGSSMRKRAEQRLEEIETLGSALSDMCALEYTLKYTIQEKKRLRKEEFRDVLRNARRSSRITDAEVDLLFDVFDRVKNGEIASDDLPFLDFIRVGTSNDVKGLNEK
;
A
#
# COMPACT_ATOMS: atom_id res chain seq x y z
N MET A 1 5.02 -38.32 18.37
CA MET A 1 5.40 -37.16 17.53
C MET A 1 4.18 -36.40 17.03
N GLU A 2 3.23 -37.07 16.36
CA GLU A 2 1.97 -36.48 15.87
C GLU A 2 1.23 -35.64 16.92
N GLY A 3 1.09 -36.14 18.15
CA GLY A 3 0.42 -35.40 19.24
C GLY A 3 1.11 -34.08 19.61
N VAL A 4 2.44 -34.01 19.55
CA VAL A 4 3.21 -32.79 19.83
C VAL A 4 3.04 -31.80 18.68
N LEU A 5 3.20 -32.25 17.44
CA LEU A 5 3.00 -31.41 16.26
C LEU A 5 1.58 -30.85 16.19
N ARG A 6 0.58 -31.71 16.40
CA ARG A 6 -0.83 -31.31 16.45
C ARG A 6 -1.10 -30.30 17.57
N HIS A 7 -0.47 -30.48 18.74
CA HIS A 7 -0.61 -29.52 19.83
C HIS A 7 0.03 -28.17 19.48
N THR A 8 1.24 -28.16 18.91
CA THR A 8 1.95 -26.94 18.49
C THR A 8 1.17 -26.19 17.41
N VAL A 9 0.69 -26.88 16.38
CA VAL A 9 -0.12 -26.28 15.30
C VAL A 9 -1.43 -25.72 15.85
N ASN A 10 -2.13 -26.47 16.71
CA ASN A 10 -3.35 -25.97 17.36
C ASN A 10 -3.08 -24.77 18.27
N SER A 11 -1.95 -24.75 18.97
CA SER A 11 -1.53 -23.63 19.81
C SER A 11 -1.26 -22.39 18.96
N TYR A 12 -0.53 -22.52 17.86
CA TYR A 12 -0.26 -21.41 16.95
C TYR A 12 -1.52 -20.91 16.26
N SER A 13 -2.37 -21.81 15.74
CA SER A 13 -3.65 -21.44 15.14
C SER A 13 -4.56 -20.71 16.14
N ARG A 14 -4.61 -21.17 17.41
CA ARG A 14 -5.36 -20.47 18.46
C ARG A 14 -4.79 -19.09 18.74
N ARG A 15 -3.46 -18.92 18.78
CA ARG A 15 -2.82 -17.62 18.98
C ARG A 15 -3.13 -16.65 17.84
N VAL A 16 -3.08 -17.09 16.58
CA VAL A 16 -3.47 -16.26 15.42
C VAL A 16 -4.91 -15.76 15.55
N ARG A 17 -5.86 -16.65 15.86
CA ARG A 17 -7.27 -16.28 16.06
C ARG A 17 -7.50 -15.31 17.21
N LEU A 18 -6.59 -15.22 18.18
CA LEU A 18 -6.63 -14.22 19.25
C LEU A 18 -6.04 -12.89 18.78
N TYR A 19 -4.99 -12.91 17.96
CA TYR A 19 -4.39 -11.70 17.43
C TYR A 19 -5.30 -11.00 16.41
N GLU A 20 -6.06 -11.74 15.60
CA GLU A 20 -6.95 -11.19 14.56
C GLU A 20 -7.90 -10.09 15.10
N PRO A 21 -8.75 -10.34 16.11
CA PRO A 21 -9.64 -9.32 16.65
C PRO A 21 -8.89 -8.18 17.37
N ILE A 22 -7.72 -8.45 17.96
CA ILE A 22 -6.91 -7.43 18.63
C ILE A 22 -6.33 -6.47 17.60
N VAL A 23 -5.80 -7.01 16.49
CA VAL A 23 -5.28 -6.24 15.37
C VAL A 23 -6.40 -5.45 14.73
N ASP A 24 -7.55 -6.06 14.42
CA ASP A 24 -8.68 -5.36 13.81
C ASP A 24 -9.18 -4.20 14.67
N ASN A 25 -9.41 -4.44 15.96
CA ASN A 25 -9.85 -3.38 16.88
C ASN A 25 -8.78 -2.27 17.03
N SER A 26 -7.50 -2.64 17.10
CA SER A 26 -6.41 -1.66 17.15
C SER A 26 -6.32 -0.83 15.87
N LEU A 27 -6.46 -1.47 14.70
CA LEU A 27 -6.45 -0.78 13.41
C LEU A 27 -7.68 0.11 13.23
N GLU A 28 -8.85 -0.31 13.71
CA GLU A 28 -10.06 0.50 13.71
C GLU A 28 -9.95 1.71 14.65
N LYS A 29 -9.38 1.52 15.84
CA LYS A 29 -9.11 2.61 16.79
C LYS A 29 -8.15 3.65 16.22
N VAL A 30 -7.14 3.22 15.48
CA VAL A 30 -6.19 4.12 14.81
C VAL A 30 -6.76 4.75 13.55
N ALA A 31 -7.68 4.06 12.86
CA ALA A 31 -8.40 4.65 11.72
C ALA A 31 -9.43 5.70 12.16
N SER A 32 -10.11 5.48 13.28
CA SER A 32 -11.11 6.41 13.84
C SER A 32 -10.47 7.63 14.51
N ASP A 33 -9.33 7.45 15.17
CA ASP A 33 -8.60 8.53 15.83
C ASP A 33 -7.16 8.62 15.30
N VAL A 34 -7.06 9.00 14.02
CA VAL A 34 -5.77 9.23 13.35
C VAL A 34 -4.92 10.26 14.11
N TYR A 35 -5.54 11.17 14.86
CA TYR A 35 -4.89 12.27 15.55
C TYR A 35 -4.39 11.93 16.96
N SER A 36 -4.76 10.78 17.52
CA SER A 36 -4.32 10.35 18.84
C SER A 36 -2.99 9.62 18.79
N ASN A 37 -1.97 10.23 19.40
CA ASN A 37 -0.65 9.62 19.59
C ASN A 37 -0.76 8.22 20.24
N THR A 38 -1.78 8.01 21.08
CA THR A 38 -1.99 6.76 21.84
C THR A 38 -2.23 5.55 20.92
N GLY A 39 -2.88 5.75 19.77
CA GLY A 39 -3.15 4.69 18.80
C GLY A 39 -1.86 4.14 18.17
N ILE A 40 -0.98 5.03 17.72
CA ILE A 40 0.28 4.68 17.06
C ILE A 40 1.22 3.96 18.03
N HIS A 41 1.29 4.43 19.28
CA HIS A 41 2.10 3.78 20.31
C HIS A 41 1.59 2.39 20.71
N LEU A 42 0.31 2.07 20.46
CA LEU A 42 -0.26 0.74 20.68
C LEU A 42 0.10 -0.24 19.54
N LEU A 43 0.24 0.25 18.30
CA LEU A 43 0.60 -0.58 17.16
C LEU A 43 2.04 -1.11 17.23
N ALA A 44 2.96 -0.34 17.83
CA ALA A 44 4.36 -0.74 17.95
C ALA A 44 4.54 -2.06 18.74
N PRO A 45 4.12 -2.18 20.01
CA PRO A 45 4.26 -3.43 20.77
C PRO A 45 3.44 -4.57 20.17
N LEU A 46 2.31 -4.27 19.51
CA LEU A 46 1.51 -5.27 18.81
C LEU A 46 2.27 -5.85 17.61
N LYS A 47 2.90 -4.99 16.80
CA LYS A 47 3.76 -5.37 15.68
C LYS A 47 4.94 -6.21 16.17
N ASP A 48 5.64 -5.76 17.22
CA ASP A 48 6.80 -6.45 17.76
C ASP A 48 6.43 -7.85 18.28
N SER A 49 5.27 -7.97 18.96
CA SER A 49 4.75 -9.25 19.42
C SER A 49 4.41 -10.19 18.26
N LEU A 50 3.77 -9.67 17.22
CA LEU A 50 3.34 -10.45 16.06
C LEU A 50 4.53 -10.85 15.17
N GLN A 51 5.55 -9.99 15.08
CA GLN A 51 6.81 -10.29 14.40
C GLN A 51 7.64 -11.33 15.16
N SER A 52 7.70 -11.24 16.49
CA SER A 52 8.36 -12.29 17.31
C SER A 52 7.65 -13.65 17.14
N PHE A 53 6.32 -13.63 17.02
CA PHE A 53 5.54 -14.82 16.74
C PHE A 53 5.77 -15.36 15.31
N GLU A 54 5.85 -14.47 14.30
CA GLU A 54 6.22 -14.82 12.92
C GLU A 54 7.56 -15.56 12.86
N ILE A 55 8.60 -15.03 13.52
CA ILE A 55 9.91 -15.67 13.60
C ILE A 55 9.82 -17.07 14.22
N SER A 56 9.06 -17.23 15.31
CA SER A 56 8.90 -18.55 15.96
C SER A 56 8.18 -19.57 15.07
N VAL A 57 7.17 -19.14 14.30
CA VAL A 57 6.46 -20.01 13.36
C VAL A 57 7.35 -20.33 12.17
N GLN A 58 8.06 -19.35 11.61
CA GLN A 58 9.01 -19.53 10.51
C GLN A 58 10.09 -20.55 10.87
N GLN A 59 10.69 -20.44 12.05
CA GLN A 59 11.68 -21.42 12.54
C GLN A 59 11.09 -22.84 12.64
N SER A 60 9.83 -22.97 13.03
CA SER A 60 9.15 -24.26 13.11
C SER A 60 8.89 -24.86 11.73
N VAL A 61 8.51 -24.02 10.75
CA VAL A 61 8.36 -24.41 9.34
C VAL A 61 9.71 -24.84 8.76
N ASP A 62 10.78 -24.06 8.98
CA ASP A 62 12.11 -24.36 8.46
C ASP A 62 12.68 -25.65 9.06
N CYS A 63 12.42 -25.92 10.34
CA CYS A 63 12.81 -27.16 10.99
C CYS A 63 12.08 -28.37 10.38
N LEU A 64 10.78 -28.24 10.14
CA LEU A 64 9.99 -29.29 9.49
C LEU A 64 10.38 -29.50 8.03
N ALA A 65 10.71 -28.43 7.30
CA ALA A 65 11.19 -28.53 5.92
C ALA A 65 12.53 -29.29 5.86
N LYS A 66 13.48 -28.95 6.74
CA LYS A 66 14.76 -29.68 6.84
C LYS A 66 14.59 -31.16 7.19
N LEU A 67 13.63 -31.47 8.05
CA LEU A 67 13.33 -32.85 8.42
C LEU A 67 12.64 -33.63 7.29
N LEU A 68 11.87 -32.94 6.44
CA LEU A 68 11.23 -33.53 5.27
C LEU A 68 12.21 -33.77 4.11
N ASP A 69 13.31 -33.01 4.06
CA ASP A 69 14.36 -33.14 3.04
C ASP A 69 15.34 -34.31 3.31
N ASP A 70 15.31 -34.92 4.51
CA ASP A 70 16.24 -35.97 4.94
C ASP A 70 15.50 -37.29 5.22
N ASP A 71 15.53 -38.18 4.22
CA ASP A 71 14.88 -39.50 4.28
C ASP A 71 15.43 -40.38 5.42
N ASP A 72 16.73 -40.31 5.70
CA ASP A 72 17.38 -41.08 6.77
C ASP A 72 16.90 -40.56 8.14
N ALA A 73 16.82 -39.23 8.31
CA ALA A 73 16.27 -38.64 9.51
C ALA A 73 14.79 -39.00 9.72
N MET A 74 14.00 -39.15 8.64
CA MET A 74 12.61 -39.62 8.73
C MET A 74 12.51 -41.08 9.15
N LEU A 75 13.40 -41.94 8.66
CA LEU A 75 13.48 -43.35 9.08
C LEU A 75 13.89 -43.47 10.55
N ASP A 76 14.76 -42.58 11.05
CA ASP A 76 15.14 -42.51 12.46
C ASP A 76 14.00 -42.16 13.42
N LEU A 77 12.92 -41.53 12.92
CA LEU A 77 11.72 -41.25 13.71
C LEU A 77 10.89 -42.51 13.98
N LEU A 78 11.06 -43.59 13.20
CA LEU A 78 10.32 -44.84 13.31
C LEU A 78 10.89 -45.75 14.42
N LEU A 79 11.02 -45.22 15.64
CA LEU A 79 11.66 -45.90 16.78
C LEU A 79 11.03 -47.26 17.16
N THR A 80 9.72 -47.41 16.98
CA THR A 80 9.02 -48.69 17.25
C THR A 80 9.38 -49.75 16.22
N GLU A 81 9.48 -49.35 14.95
CA GLU A 81 9.87 -50.24 13.84
C GLU A 81 11.36 -50.56 13.89
N GLN A 82 12.21 -49.59 14.25
CA GLN A 82 13.63 -49.83 14.51
C GLN A 82 13.83 -50.85 15.62
N LYS A 83 13.07 -50.75 16.72
CA LYS A 83 13.14 -51.73 17.81
C LYS A 83 12.66 -53.11 17.38
N ALA A 84 11.54 -53.19 16.65
CA ALA A 84 11.03 -54.46 16.14
C ALA A 84 11.99 -55.12 15.13
N ALA A 85 12.64 -54.31 14.28
CA ALA A 85 13.64 -54.76 13.34
C ALA A 85 14.91 -55.25 14.05
N ALA A 86 15.34 -54.56 15.11
CA ALA A 86 16.46 -54.98 15.95
C ALA A 86 16.19 -56.32 16.67
N ASP A 87 14.98 -56.50 17.20
CA ASP A 87 14.56 -57.75 17.86
C ASP A 87 14.45 -58.93 16.87
N ALA A 88 14.13 -58.64 15.59
CA ALA A 88 14.03 -59.63 14.51
C ALA A 88 15.34 -59.84 13.72
N GLY A 89 16.40 -59.08 14.00
CA GLY A 89 17.67 -59.13 13.25
C GLY A 89 17.57 -58.65 11.80
N THR A 90 16.54 -57.88 11.46
CA THR A 90 16.27 -57.33 10.13
C THR A 90 16.50 -55.81 10.10
N GLN A 91 16.61 -55.22 8.91
CA GLN A 91 16.62 -53.76 8.75
C GLN A 91 15.20 -53.23 8.57
N VAL A 92 14.97 -51.97 8.94
CA VAL A 92 13.70 -51.28 8.72
C VAL A 92 13.49 -51.08 7.21
N ASP A 93 12.30 -51.37 6.72
CA ASP A 93 11.93 -51.14 5.33
C ASP A 93 11.96 -49.64 5.02
N PHE A 94 12.77 -49.27 4.01
CA PHE A 94 12.94 -47.90 3.57
C PHE A 94 11.59 -47.29 3.15
N GLN A 95 10.67 -48.06 2.58
CA GLN A 95 9.36 -47.54 2.13
C GLN A 95 8.46 -47.02 3.26
N LYS A 96 8.77 -47.29 4.53
CA LYS A 96 7.99 -46.78 5.66
C LYS A 96 8.16 -45.27 5.91
N HIS A 97 9.19 -44.61 5.33
CA HIS A 97 9.34 -43.16 5.47
C HIS A 97 8.20 -42.37 4.79
N GLU A 98 7.59 -42.89 3.72
CA GLU A 98 6.54 -42.22 2.94
C GLU A 98 5.31 -41.82 3.79
N GLN A 99 4.95 -42.66 4.77
CA GLN A 99 3.84 -42.35 5.69
C GLN A 99 4.18 -41.21 6.65
N VAL A 100 5.44 -41.14 7.10
CA VAL A 100 5.95 -40.07 7.97
C VAL A 100 6.05 -38.77 7.17
N GLU A 101 6.55 -38.84 5.94
CA GLU A 101 6.63 -37.73 5.01
C GLU A 101 5.24 -37.12 4.74
N LEU A 102 4.23 -37.94 4.43
CA LEU A 102 2.87 -37.46 4.22
C LEU A 102 2.33 -36.74 5.46
N LEU A 103 2.52 -37.31 6.65
CA LEU A 103 2.07 -36.73 7.92
C LEU A 103 2.77 -35.39 8.22
N LEU A 104 4.11 -35.37 8.13
CA LEU A 104 4.91 -34.17 8.35
C LEU A 104 4.60 -33.09 7.31
N GLY A 105 4.41 -33.48 6.04
CA GLY A 105 4.04 -32.59 4.95
C GLY A 105 2.70 -31.89 5.18
N VAL A 106 1.70 -32.60 5.74
CA VAL A 106 0.43 -31.99 6.13
C VAL A 106 0.61 -30.92 7.22
N TYR A 107 1.41 -31.20 8.26
CA TYR A 107 1.67 -30.22 9.33
C TYR A 107 2.53 -29.04 8.87
N ALA A 108 3.56 -29.30 8.06
CA ALA A 108 4.39 -28.27 7.45
C ALA A 108 3.54 -27.31 6.60
N ARG A 109 2.61 -27.86 5.79
CA ARG A 109 1.67 -27.06 5.00
C ARG A 109 0.72 -26.25 5.88
N GLN A 110 0.19 -26.82 6.96
CA GLN A 110 -0.66 -26.07 7.91
C GLN A 110 0.10 -24.92 8.57
N LEU A 111 1.36 -25.13 8.97
CA LEU A 111 2.19 -24.07 9.54
C LEU A 111 2.54 -22.99 8.52
N ALA A 112 2.77 -23.36 7.26
CA ALA A 112 3.00 -22.40 6.18
C ALA A 112 1.77 -21.52 5.92
N VAL A 113 0.56 -22.07 6.00
CA VAL A 113 -0.69 -21.30 5.92
C VAL A 113 -0.80 -20.32 7.09
N ILE A 114 -0.54 -20.77 8.31
CA ILE A 114 -0.51 -19.92 9.51
C ILE A 114 0.52 -18.78 9.36
N LEU A 115 1.72 -19.10 8.89
CA LEU A 115 2.77 -18.12 8.64
C LEU A 115 2.33 -17.06 7.62
N GLN A 116 1.64 -17.46 6.55
CA GLN A 116 1.12 -16.53 5.56
C GLN A 116 0.05 -15.60 6.13
N GLU A 117 -0.83 -16.12 7.00
CA GLU A 117 -1.84 -15.33 7.70
C GLU A 117 -1.19 -14.28 8.62
N ILE A 118 -0.15 -14.65 9.36
CA ILE A 118 0.64 -13.73 10.20
C ILE A 118 1.30 -12.65 9.33
N LYS A 119 1.93 -13.01 8.21
CA LYS A 119 2.54 -12.06 7.27
C LYS A 119 1.52 -11.08 6.69
N TYR A 120 0.32 -11.57 6.36
CA TYR A 120 -0.78 -10.73 5.92
C TYR A 120 -1.20 -9.71 6.99
N MET A 121 -1.32 -10.13 8.25
CA MET A 121 -1.63 -9.23 9.36
C MET A 121 -0.52 -8.19 9.61
N LEU A 122 0.76 -8.57 9.55
CA LEU A 122 1.89 -7.62 9.60
C LEU A 122 1.81 -6.58 8.48
N GLY A 123 1.53 -7.03 7.25
CA GLY A 123 1.36 -6.15 6.09
C GLY A 123 0.22 -5.14 6.29
N ARG A 124 -0.91 -5.58 6.85
CA ARG A 124 -2.04 -4.68 7.21
C ARG A 124 -1.63 -3.63 8.25
N ILE A 125 -0.92 -4.04 9.30
CA ILE A 125 -0.42 -3.13 10.34
C ILE A 125 0.53 -2.10 9.72
N GLN A 126 1.51 -2.54 8.92
CA GLN A 126 2.48 -1.66 8.27
C GLN A 126 1.79 -0.66 7.33
N SER A 127 0.89 -1.14 6.47
CA SER A 127 0.15 -0.28 5.54
C SER A 127 -0.65 0.79 6.28
N LYS A 128 -1.24 0.46 7.45
CA LYS A 128 -1.94 1.43 8.28
C LYS A 128 -1.00 2.39 9.00
N GLN A 129 0.18 1.95 9.45
CA GLN A 129 1.20 2.84 10.01
C GLN A 129 1.66 3.88 8.97
N GLU A 130 1.91 3.45 7.74
CA GLU A 130 2.28 4.33 6.63
C GLU A 130 1.17 5.32 6.30
N PHE A 131 -0.08 4.87 6.26
CA PHE A 131 -1.25 5.75 6.09
C PHE A 131 -1.33 6.83 7.18
N VAL A 132 -1.17 6.45 8.45
CA VAL A 132 -1.22 7.41 9.57
C VAL A 132 -0.05 8.39 9.51
N ALA A 133 1.16 7.92 9.18
CA ALA A 133 2.32 8.79 9.01
C ALA A 133 2.09 9.82 7.90
N LEU A 134 1.48 9.40 6.78
CA LEU A 134 1.10 10.30 5.70
C LEU A 134 0.03 11.31 6.13
N ALA A 135 -1.00 10.87 6.84
CA ALA A 135 -2.06 11.73 7.35
C ALA A 135 -1.50 12.78 8.33
N MET A 136 -0.58 12.38 9.22
CA MET A 136 0.12 13.26 10.15
C MET A 136 1.00 14.28 9.44
N ALA A 137 1.74 13.86 8.42
CA ALA A 137 2.50 14.77 7.58
C ALA A 137 1.57 15.79 6.89
N GLY A 138 0.41 15.35 6.41
CA GLY A 138 -0.65 16.19 5.86
C GLY A 138 -1.18 17.21 6.88
N TYR A 139 -1.46 16.77 8.11
CA TYR A 139 -1.92 17.62 9.21
C TYR A 139 -0.88 18.69 9.58
N ARG A 140 0.39 18.30 9.71
CA ARG A 140 1.49 19.25 9.95
C ARG A 140 1.60 20.27 8.81
N ASN A 141 1.48 19.83 7.56
CA ASN A 141 1.50 20.73 6.41
C ASN A 141 0.31 21.71 6.43
N ARG A 142 -0.87 21.23 6.85
CA ARG A 142 -2.05 22.09 7.06
C ARG A 142 -1.83 23.12 8.16
N LEU A 143 -1.22 22.73 9.29
CA LEU A 143 -0.88 23.64 10.39
C LEU A 143 0.13 24.71 9.96
N VAL A 144 1.17 24.35 9.22
CA VAL A 144 2.14 25.31 8.67
C VAL A 144 1.43 26.30 7.76
N ARG A 145 0.55 25.83 6.87
CA ARG A 145 -0.26 26.71 6.01
C ARG A 145 -1.15 27.65 6.82
N MET A 146 -1.81 27.13 7.86
CA MET A 146 -2.64 27.96 8.75
C MET A 146 -1.80 29.01 9.49
N ASN A 147 -0.62 28.66 10.00
CA ASN A 147 0.27 29.58 10.67
C ASN A 147 0.72 30.73 9.75
N VAL A 148 1.00 30.42 8.48
CA VAL A 148 1.31 31.44 7.46
C VAL A 148 0.12 32.39 7.27
N HIS A 149 -1.12 31.89 7.17
CA HIS A 149 -2.30 32.74 7.09
C HIS A 149 -2.48 33.65 8.32
N ILE A 150 -2.26 33.12 9.53
CA ILE A 150 -2.33 33.91 10.77
C ILE A 150 -1.24 34.97 10.81
N SER A 151 -0.02 34.64 10.36
CA SER A 151 1.10 35.58 10.30
C SER A 151 0.84 36.72 9.30
N ILE A 152 0.22 36.42 8.15
CA ILE A 152 -0.25 37.44 7.20
C ILE A 152 -1.30 38.36 7.84
N ALA A 153 -2.28 37.78 8.52
CA ALA A 153 -3.30 38.56 9.23
C ALA A 153 -2.65 39.46 10.28
N GLY A 154 -1.73 38.92 11.08
CA GLY A 154 -0.95 39.68 12.06
C GLY A 154 -0.15 40.82 11.45
N LEU A 155 0.51 40.58 10.31
CA LEU A 155 1.27 41.61 9.59
C LEU A 155 0.35 42.72 9.04
N SER A 156 -0.81 42.36 8.48
CA SER A 156 -1.80 43.34 8.01
C SER A 156 -2.33 44.21 9.15
N LEU A 157 -2.54 43.62 10.33
CA LEU A 157 -3.01 44.32 11.52
C LEU A 157 -1.90 45.19 12.12
N ALA A 158 -0.65 44.73 12.08
CA ALA A 158 0.51 45.50 12.52
C ALA A 158 0.67 46.80 11.72
N VAL A 159 0.52 46.74 10.38
CA VAL A 159 0.51 47.95 9.52
C VAL A 159 -0.58 48.92 9.97
N GLY A 160 -1.79 48.41 10.24
CA GLY A 160 -2.91 49.23 10.72
C GLY A 160 -2.62 49.89 12.08
N THR A 161 -2.11 49.12 13.03
CA THR A 161 -1.74 49.60 14.38
C THR A 161 -0.62 50.63 14.32
N THR A 162 0.36 50.47 13.43
CA THR A 162 1.44 51.46 13.27
C THR A 162 0.91 52.81 12.79
N VAL A 163 0.01 52.84 11.80
CA VAL A 163 -0.62 54.08 11.33
C VAL A 163 -1.48 54.70 12.43
N ALA A 164 -2.30 53.90 13.12
CA ALA A 164 -3.09 54.37 14.26
C ALA A 164 -2.20 54.93 15.39
N GLY A 165 -1.04 54.33 15.63
CA GLY A 165 -0.05 54.80 16.59
C GLY A 165 0.54 56.15 16.21
N PHE A 166 0.91 56.36 14.93
CA PHE A 166 1.41 57.66 14.45
C PHE A 166 0.41 58.80 14.66
N PHE A 167 -0.88 58.57 14.39
CA PHE A 167 -1.93 59.58 14.57
C PHE A 167 -2.46 59.67 16.01
N GLY A 168 -2.27 58.63 16.83
CA GLY A 168 -2.60 58.63 18.26
C GLY A 168 -1.54 59.27 19.15
N MET A 169 -0.34 59.51 18.61
CA MET A 169 0.70 60.31 19.28
C MET A 169 0.35 61.79 19.17
N ASN A 170 0.65 62.57 20.22
CA ASN A 170 0.38 64.01 20.33
C ASN A 170 1.31 64.84 19.41
N LEU A 171 1.25 64.61 18.10
CA LEU A 171 1.92 65.38 17.06
C LEU A 171 0.91 66.33 16.42
N ILE A 172 1.24 67.62 16.37
CA ILE A 172 0.49 68.64 15.62
C ILE A 172 0.58 68.29 14.13
N SER A 173 -0.44 67.59 13.63
CA SER A 173 -0.46 67.10 12.23
C SER A 173 -1.12 68.09 11.26
N GLY A 174 -1.80 69.13 11.76
CA GLY A 174 -2.54 70.11 10.95
C GLY A 174 -3.78 69.55 10.25
N LEU A 175 -4.10 68.26 10.44
CA LEU A 175 -5.27 67.58 9.86
C LEU A 175 -6.48 67.55 10.82
N GLU A 176 -6.31 68.02 12.05
CA GLU A 176 -7.31 67.93 13.14
C GLU A 176 -8.51 68.86 12.96
N ASP A 177 -8.36 69.99 12.26
CA ASP A 177 -9.43 70.97 12.02
C ASP A 177 -10.47 70.51 10.99
N ASN A 178 -10.19 69.44 10.23
CA ASN A 178 -11.07 68.94 9.18
C ASN A 178 -11.87 67.71 9.63
N ALA A 179 -13.20 67.85 9.73
CA ALA A 179 -14.12 66.77 10.13
C ALA A 179 -14.06 65.49 9.25
N ILE A 180 -13.54 65.59 8.02
CA ILE A 180 -13.43 64.47 7.06
C ILE A 180 -12.07 63.74 7.18
N ALA A 181 -11.04 64.36 7.76
CA ALA A 181 -9.68 63.80 7.79
C ALA A 181 -9.61 62.45 8.52
N PHE A 182 -10.38 62.29 9.60
CA PHE A 182 -10.47 61.04 10.34
C PHE A 182 -10.97 59.87 9.48
N TYR A 183 -12.01 60.09 8.67
CA TYR A 183 -12.54 59.08 7.76
C TYR A 183 -11.53 58.69 6.67
N TYR A 184 -10.74 59.65 6.16
CA TYR A 184 -9.68 59.36 5.19
C TYR A 184 -8.54 58.53 5.78
N VAL A 185 -8.14 58.78 7.03
CA VAL A 185 -7.10 57.98 7.71
C VAL A 185 -7.58 56.55 7.93
N ILE A 186 -8.83 56.35 8.36
CA ILE A 186 -9.41 55.01 8.49
C ILE A 186 -9.45 54.31 7.12
N ALA A 187 -10.00 54.98 6.10
CA ALA A 187 -10.15 54.40 4.77
C ALA A 187 -8.79 54.01 4.16
N SER A 188 -7.78 54.88 4.26
CA SER A 188 -6.43 54.63 3.74
C SER A 188 -5.71 53.51 4.50
N THR A 189 -5.87 53.45 5.82
CA THR A 189 -5.28 52.40 6.66
C THR A 189 -5.90 51.03 6.37
N THR A 190 -7.23 50.95 6.28
CA THR A 190 -7.94 49.73 5.92
C THR A 190 -7.60 49.28 4.50
N LEU A 191 -7.52 50.21 3.54
CA LEU A 191 -7.09 49.90 2.18
C LEU A 191 -5.66 49.35 2.15
N CYS A 192 -4.73 50.00 2.84
CA CYS A 192 -3.33 49.58 2.88
C CYS A 192 -3.17 48.17 3.50
N GLY A 193 -3.77 47.94 4.68
CA GLY A 193 -3.76 46.62 5.33
C GLY A 193 -4.41 45.54 4.46
N GLY A 194 -5.52 45.88 3.79
CA GLY A 194 -6.21 44.99 2.85
C GLY A 194 -5.36 44.63 1.63
N VAL A 195 -4.66 45.60 1.03
CA VAL A 195 -3.75 45.37 -0.11
C VAL A 195 -2.58 44.48 0.29
N VAL A 196 -1.98 44.70 1.47
CA VAL A 196 -0.90 43.84 1.98
C VAL A 196 -1.39 42.41 2.22
N ALA A 197 -2.57 42.23 2.81
CA ALA A 197 -3.17 40.91 2.99
C ALA A 197 -3.48 40.24 1.63
N MET A 198 -4.05 40.98 0.68
CA MET A 198 -4.42 40.44 -0.63
C MET A 198 -3.21 40.03 -1.47
N THR A 199 -2.15 40.85 -1.49
CA THR A 199 -0.92 40.54 -2.24
C THR A 199 -0.17 39.34 -1.66
N SER A 200 -0.06 39.26 -0.33
CA SER A 200 0.58 38.14 0.36
C SER A 200 -0.22 36.83 0.22
N LEU A 201 -1.56 36.90 0.30
CA LEU A 201 -2.42 35.76 0.03
C LEU A 201 -2.33 35.31 -1.44
N ASN A 202 -2.32 36.23 -2.41
CA ASN A 202 -2.18 35.87 -3.83
C ASN A 202 -0.81 35.24 -4.13
N TYR A 203 0.25 35.72 -3.49
CA TYR A 203 1.59 35.15 -3.64
C TYR A 203 1.68 33.69 -3.16
N ILE A 204 1.10 33.39 -1.99
CA ILE A 204 1.10 32.03 -1.42
C ILE A 204 0.03 31.14 -2.04
N SER A 205 -1.12 31.71 -2.37
CA SER A 205 -2.24 31.00 -2.96
C SER A 205 -1.99 30.63 -4.42
N GLY A 206 -0.81 30.97 -4.99
CA GLY A 206 -0.33 30.60 -6.33
C GLY A 206 -1.16 29.48 -6.92
N SER A 207 -2.24 29.87 -7.60
CA SER A 207 -3.37 28.98 -7.87
C SER A 207 -2.99 27.83 -8.80
N SER A 208 -1.81 27.95 -9.43
CA SER A 208 -1.10 26.93 -10.16
C SER A 208 -0.71 25.71 -9.30
N MET A 209 -0.35 25.87 -8.02
CA MET A 209 0.09 24.75 -7.17
C MET A 209 -1.08 23.89 -6.71
N ARG A 210 -2.25 24.49 -6.45
CA ARG A 210 -3.47 23.76 -6.06
C ARG A 210 -4.03 22.95 -7.23
N LYS A 211 -4.05 23.55 -8.43
CA LYS A 211 -4.41 22.86 -9.67
C LYS A 211 -3.49 21.69 -9.97
N ARG A 212 -2.17 21.85 -9.77
CA ARG A 212 -1.20 20.74 -9.92
C ARG A 212 -1.43 19.62 -8.90
N ALA A 213 -1.76 19.95 -7.66
CA ALA A 213 -2.06 18.95 -6.63
C ALA A 213 -3.35 18.17 -6.94
N GLU A 214 -4.38 18.86 -7.43
CA GLU A 214 -5.64 18.23 -7.87
C GLU A 214 -5.40 17.31 -9.09
N GLN A 215 -4.62 17.76 -10.09
CA GLN A 215 -4.22 16.92 -11.24
C GLN A 215 -3.47 15.64 -10.82
N ARG A 216 -2.56 15.74 -9.84
CA ARG A 216 -1.84 14.56 -9.33
C ARG A 216 -2.75 13.55 -8.63
N LEU A 217 -3.81 14.00 -7.97
CA LEU A 217 -4.77 13.10 -7.32
C LEU A 217 -5.62 12.38 -8.36
N GLU A 218 -6.04 13.08 -9.42
CA GLU A 218 -6.78 12.50 -10.55
C GLU A 218 -5.93 11.48 -11.32
N GLU A 219 -4.64 11.75 -11.54
CA GLU A 219 -3.68 10.78 -12.11
C GLU A 219 -3.54 9.50 -11.24
N ILE A 220 -3.49 9.64 -9.90
CA ILE A 220 -3.36 8.50 -8.99
C ILE A 220 -4.67 7.68 -8.92
N GLU A 221 -5.82 8.36 -8.91
CA GLU A 221 -7.13 7.71 -8.92
C GLU A 221 -7.37 6.92 -10.21
N THR A 222 -7.02 7.52 -11.36
CA THR A 222 -7.11 6.87 -12.67
C THR A 222 -6.14 5.68 -12.79
N LEU A 223 -4.90 5.79 -12.28
CA LEU A 223 -3.95 4.68 -12.19
C LEU A 223 -4.45 3.53 -11.30
N GLY A 224 -5.01 3.85 -10.13
CA GLY A 224 -5.53 2.85 -9.19
C GLY A 224 -6.72 2.07 -9.76
N SER A 225 -7.66 2.77 -10.42
CA SER A 225 -8.82 2.15 -11.09
C SER A 225 -8.41 1.34 -12.33
N ALA A 226 -7.42 1.80 -13.07
CA ALA A 226 -6.86 1.10 -14.23
C ALA A 226 -6.14 -0.20 -13.84
N LEU A 227 -5.39 -0.18 -12.72
CA LEU A 227 -4.67 -1.33 -12.20
C LEU A 227 -5.52 -2.26 -11.33
N SER A 228 -6.75 -1.87 -10.93
CA SER A 228 -7.59 -2.71 -10.08
C SER A 228 -8.01 -4.02 -10.74
N ASP A 229 -8.06 -4.05 -12.07
CA ASP A 229 -8.50 -5.20 -12.87
C ASP A 229 -7.36 -5.79 -13.70
N MET A 230 -6.23 -6.09 -13.04
CA MET A 230 -5.07 -6.77 -13.65
C MET A 230 -5.44 -8.04 -14.42
N CYS A 231 -6.47 -8.79 -14.00
CA CYS A 231 -6.96 -9.96 -14.73
C CYS A 231 -7.56 -9.62 -16.10
N ALA A 232 -8.32 -8.52 -16.17
CA ALA A 232 -8.88 -8.04 -17.43
C ALA A 232 -7.76 -7.53 -18.34
N LEU A 233 -6.79 -6.81 -17.76
CA LEU A 233 -5.60 -6.35 -18.46
C LEU A 233 -4.78 -7.52 -19.03
N GLU A 234 -4.49 -8.55 -18.22
CA GLU A 234 -3.77 -9.74 -18.66
C GLU A 234 -4.50 -10.46 -19.79
N TYR A 235 -5.84 -10.58 -19.70
CA TYR A 235 -6.66 -11.12 -20.78
C TYR A 235 -6.54 -10.30 -22.07
N THR A 236 -6.62 -8.97 -22.00
CA THR A 236 -6.48 -8.09 -23.18
C THR A 236 -5.10 -8.20 -23.81
N LEU A 237 -4.04 -8.31 -23.00
CA LEU A 237 -2.66 -8.49 -23.47
C LEU A 237 -2.50 -9.86 -24.14
N LYS A 238 -3.01 -10.94 -23.52
CA LYS A 238 -2.99 -12.29 -24.12
C LYS A 238 -3.74 -12.34 -25.45
N TYR A 239 -4.90 -11.70 -25.53
CA TYR A 239 -5.66 -11.58 -26.78
C TYR A 239 -4.86 -10.86 -27.88
N THR A 240 -4.18 -9.77 -27.53
CA THR A 240 -3.29 -9.03 -28.44
C THR A 240 -2.12 -9.89 -28.94
N ILE A 241 -1.52 -10.70 -28.06
CA ILE A 241 -0.43 -11.61 -28.45
C ILE A 241 -0.90 -12.72 -29.40
N GLN A 242 -2.09 -13.28 -29.16
CA GLN A 242 -2.54 -14.51 -29.83
C GLN A 242 -3.26 -14.26 -31.16
N GLU A 243 -4.10 -13.22 -31.27
CA GLU A 243 -4.94 -13.01 -32.46
C GLU A 243 -4.53 -11.81 -33.30
N LYS A 244 -4.19 -10.67 -32.69
CA LYS A 244 -3.94 -9.41 -33.41
C LYS A 244 -2.59 -8.81 -33.07
N LYS A 245 -1.62 -8.95 -33.99
CA LYS A 245 -0.26 -8.37 -33.87
C LYS A 245 -0.21 -6.89 -33.48
N ARG A 246 -1.30 -6.14 -33.66
CA ARG A 246 -1.44 -4.71 -33.33
C ARG A 246 -2.84 -4.41 -32.81
N LEU A 247 -2.93 -3.63 -31.75
CA LEU A 247 -4.19 -3.21 -31.13
C LEU A 247 -4.28 -1.68 -31.12
N ARG A 248 -5.29 -1.13 -31.80
CA ARG A 248 -5.58 0.31 -31.75
C ARG A 248 -6.33 0.67 -30.47
N LYS A 249 -6.27 1.94 -30.09
CA LYS A 249 -6.91 2.49 -28.88
C LYS A 249 -8.40 2.15 -28.73
N GLU A 250 -9.17 2.21 -29.81
CA GLU A 250 -10.60 1.87 -29.79
C GLU A 250 -10.83 0.36 -29.57
N GLU A 251 -10.00 -0.48 -30.19
CA GLU A 251 -10.06 -1.93 -30.01
C GLU A 251 -9.60 -2.33 -28.60
N PHE A 252 -8.58 -1.66 -28.07
CA PHE A 252 -8.15 -1.80 -26.68
C PHE A 252 -9.29 -1.49 -25.71
N ARG A 253 -9.98 -0.36 -25.92
CA ARG A 253 -11.14 0.03 -25.10
C ARG A 253 -12.21 -1.05 -25.08
N ASP A 254 -12.56 -1.60 -26.24
CA ASP A 254 -13.65 -2.57 -26.36
C ASP A 254 -13.28 -3.91 -25.73
N VAL A 255 -12.03 -4.36 -25.88
CA VAL A 255 -11.55 -5.58 -25.22
C VAL A 255 -11.50 -5.38 -23.70
N LEU A 256 -11.07 -4.21 -23.22
CA LEU A 256 -11.04 -3.90 -21.78
C LEU A 256 -12.45 -3.84 -21.18
N ARG A 257 -13.42 -3.27 -21.92
CA ARG A 257 -14.85 -3.28 -21.55
C ARG A 257 -15.42 -4.69 -21.48
N ASN A 258 -15.08 -5.55 -22.43
CA ASN A 258 -15.56 -6.93 -22.45
C ASN A 258 -14.93 -7.80 -21.35
N ALA A 259 -13.66 -7.54 -21.02
CA ALA A 259 -12.93 -8.29 -20.00
C ALA A 259 -13.35 -7.90 -18.56
N ARG A 260 -13.79 -6.65 -18.35
CA ARG A 260 -14.16 -6.13 -17.03
C ARG A 260 -15.65 -6.36 -16.75
N ARG A 261 -15.98 -7.39 -15.95
CA ARG A 261 -17.38 -7.79 -15.67
C ARG A 261 -18.21 -6.80 -14.83
N SER A 262 -17.61 -5.81 -14.16
CA SER A 262 -18.30 -5.09 -13.06
C SER A 262 -18.05 -3.58 -12.91
N SER A 263 -17.18 -2.94 -13.68
CA SER A 263 -16.86 -1.52 -13.44
C SER A 263 -16.96 -0.65 -14.69
N ARG A 264 -17.47 0.57 -14.52
CA ARG A 264 -17.50 1.60 -15.56
C ARG A 264 -16.07 2.06 -15.82
N ILE A 265 -15.55 1.74 -16.99
CA ILE A 265 -14.23 2.21 -17.43
C ILE A 265 -14.37 3.68 -17.84
N THR A 266 -13.57 4.55 -17.22
CA THR A 266 -13.47 5.97 -17.62
C THR A 266 -12.56 6.07 -18.85
N ASP A 267 -12.88 6.91 -19.83
CA ASP A 267 -12.02 7.06 -21.02
C ASP A 267 -10.59 7.50 -20.64
N ALA A 268 -10.42 8.27 -19.56
CA ALA A 268 -9.11 8.63 -19.01
C ALA A 268 -8.28 7.42 -18.52
N GLU A 269 -8.92 6.36 -18.00
CA GLU A 269 -8.24 5.13 -17.57
C GLU A 269 -7.70 4.36 -18.78
N VAL A 270 -8.49 4.29 -19.85
CA VAL A 270 -8.11 3.61 -21.10
C VAL A 270 -6.97 4.35 -21.76
N ASP A 271 -7.06 5.68 -21.82
CA ASP A 271 -6.04 6.54 -22.39
C ASP A 271 -4.71 6.37 -21.66
N LEU A 272 -4.74 6.40 -20.33
CA LEU A 272 -3.54 6.23 -19.52
C LEU A 272 -2.93 4.84 -19.67
N LEU A 273 -3.74 3.78 -19.66
CA LEU A 273 -3.25 2.41 -19.87
C LEU A 273 -2.67 2.25 -21.27
N PHE A 274 -3.38 2.75 -22.29
CA PHE A 274 -2.93 2.70 -23.66
C PHE A 274 -1.59 3.42 -23.84
N ASP A 275 -1.44 4.62 -23.28
CA ASP A 275 -0.20 5.38 -23.31
C ASP A 275 0.96 4.69 -22.56
N VAL A 276 0.67 3.92 -21.51
CA VAL A 276 1.68 3.14 -20.78
C VAL A 276 2.15 1.93 -21.59
N PHE A 277 1.24 1.29 -22.34
CA PHE A 277 1.56 0.12 -23.17
C PHE A 277 2.07 0.48 -24.56
N ASP A 278 1.72 1.64 -25.12
CA ASP A 278 2.26 2.16 -26.39
C ASP A 278 3.63 2.83 -26.15
N ARG A 279 4.65 1.98 -25.95
CA ARG A 279 6.01 2.45 -25.63
C ARG A 279 6.65 3.19 -26.81
N VAL A 280 6.30 2.80 -28.04
CA VAL A 280 6.78 3.41 -29.28
C VAL A 280 5.99 4.68 -29.66
N LYS A 281 4.86 4.96 -28.99
CA LYS A 281 3.97 6.12 -29.23
C LYS A 281 3.48 6.20 -30.67
N ASN A 282 3.15 5.06 -31.26
CA ASN A 282 2.69 4.96 -32.64
C ASN A 282 1.16 4.88 -32.75
N GLY A 283 0.43 4.90 -31.63
CA GLY A 283 -1.02 4.76 -31.57
C GLY A 283 -1.52 3.32 -31.69
N GLU A 284 -0.63 2.33 -31.59
CA GLU A 284 -0.91 0.89 -31.70
C GLU A 284 -0.06 0.09 -30.69
N ILE A 285 -0.70 -0.70 -29.84
CA ILE A 285 0.05 -1.63 -28.96
C ILE A 285 0.43 -2.86 -29.79
N ALA A 286 1.72 -3.10 -29.97
CA ALA A 286 2.25 -4.25 -30.70
C ALA A 286 3.06 -5.20 -29.78
N SER A 287 3.41 -6.38 -30.31
CA SER A 287 4.28 -7.33 -29.60
C SER A 287 5.63 -6.71 -29.20
N ASP A 288 6.12 -5.77 -29.99
CA ASP A 288 7.41 -5.12 -29.79
C ASP A 288 7.40 -4.13 -28.61
N ASP A 289 6.21 -3.62 -28.23
CA ASP A 289 6.02 -2.77 -27.07
C ASP A 289 6.03 -3.56 -25.74
N LEU A 290 5.90 -4.88 -25.81
CA LEU A 290 5.68 -5.77 -24.66
C LEU A 290 6.80 -6.84 -24.54
N PRO A 291 8.07 -6.44 -24.30
CA PRO A 291 9.22 -7.34 -24.33
C PRO A 291 9.21 -8.43 -23.23
N PHE A 292 8.45 -8.22 -22.15
CA PHE A 292 8.28 -9.23 -21.09
C PHE A 292 7.40 -10.41 -21.52
N LEU A 293 6.67 -10.30 -22.64
CA LEU A 293 5.79 -11.35 -23.14
C LEU A 293 6.55 -12.41 -23.96
N ASP A 294 7.76 -12.12 -24.44
CA ASP A 294 8.64 -13.13 -25.06
C ASP A 294 9.04 -14.23 -24.06
N PHE A 295 9.12 -13.91 -22.76
CA PHE A 295 9.39 -14.89 -21.70
C PHE A 295 8.26 -15.93 -21.54
N ILE A 296 7.00 -15.55 -21.77
CA ILE A 296 5.84 -16.46 -21.68
C ILE A 296 5.81 -17.42 -22.88
N ARG A 297 6.29 -16.98 -24.04
CA ARG A 297 6.32 -17.77 -25.27
C ARG A 297 7.30 -18.95 -25.19
N VAL A 298 8.39 -18.81 -24.43
CA VAL A 298 9.40 -19.85 -24.26
C VAL A 298 8.90 -21.00 -23.37
N GLY A 299 8.05 -20.71 -22.37
CA GLY A 299 7.54 -21.71 -21.43
C GLY A 299 6.50 -22.69 -21.99
N THR A 300 5.90 -22.42 -23.16
CA THR A 300 4.86 -23.30 -23.75
C THR A 300 5.33 -24.09 -24.96
N SER A 301 6.52 -23.78 -25.52
CA SER A 301 7.01 -24.47 -26.72
C SER A 301 7.81 -25.76 -26.44
N ASN A 302 8.31 -25.97 -25.22
CA ASN A 302 9.12 -27.16 -24.91
C ASN A 302 8.30 -28.37 -24.40
N ASP A 303 7.09 -28.17 -23.88
CA ASP A 303 6.28 -29.30 -23.36
C ASP A 303 5.42 -30.01 -24.43
N VAL A 304 5.30 -29.46 -25.64
CA VAL A 304 4.49 -30.09 -26.71
C VAL A 304 5.34 -30.84 -27.74
N LYS A 305 6.67 -30.68 -27.74
CA LYS A 305 7.57 -31.43 -28.65
C LYS A 305 8.17 -32.71 -28.06
N GLY A 306 8.01 -32.95 -26.76
CA GLY A 306 8.53 -34.16 -26.09
C GLY A 306 7.60 -35.38 -26.10
N LEU A 307 6.35 -35.24 -26.55
CA LEU A 307 5.33 -36.31 -26.48
C LEU A 307 4.96 -36.94 -27.83
N ASN A 308 5.69 -36.64 -28.91
CA ASN A 308 5.41 -37.21 -30.24
C ASN A 308 6.62 -37.82 -30.97
N GLU A 309 7.77 -37.98 -30.31
CA GLU A 309 8.87 -38.80 -30.84
C GLU A 309 9.60 -39.55 -29.72
N LYS A 310 8.99 -40.63 -29.24
CA LYS A 310 9.57 -41.98 -29.04
C LYS A 310 8.67 -42.86 -28.19
#